data_AF-A0A7W7PSG9-F1
#
_entry.id   AF-A0A7W7PSG9-F1
#
_cell.length_a   1.000
_cell.length_b   1.000
_cell.length_c   1.000
_cell.angle_alpha   90.00
_cell.angle_beta   90.00
_cell.angle_gamma   90.00
#
_symmetry.space_group_name_H-M   'P 1'
#
loop_
_entity.id
_entity.type
_entity.pdbx_description
1 polymer ?
#
loop_
_entity_poly.entity_id
_entity_poly.type
_entity_poly.pdbx_seq_one_letter_code
_entity_poly.pdbx_strand_id
1 'polypeptide(L)'
;MILWAPEGRFGRQATLFSDVRIDFPGPRNGFCPDGAKTGDGAQKDDSVRWRYEDVEFVAGVVPKDTARNDYGPERTAYALAEVPVYLAADPCARKCRLFTHPRNGTYVSDTSVDHGGEVDMTATHVGLCGPRPQDRRLPPRVTPLA
;
A
#
# COMPACT_ATOMS: atom_id res chain seq x y z
N MET A 1 -2.26 13.09 -3.06
CA MET A 1 -1.15 12.33 -3.67
C MET A 1 -0.48 11.54 -2.55
N ILE A 2 -0.85 10.27 -2.37
CA ILE A 2 -0.35 9.39 -1.28
C ILE A 2 0.87 8.55 -1.73
N LEU A 3 1.24 8.63 -3.02
CA LEU A 3 2.37 7.90 -3.59
C LEU A 3 3.54 8.88 -3.88
N TRP A 4 4.39 9.15 -2.88
CA TRP A 4 5.74 9.73 -3.11
C TRP A 4 6.75 9.22 -2.07
N ALA A 5 6.75 7.93 -1.79
CA ALA A 5 7.69 7.36 -0.82
C ALA A 5 8.29 5.96 -1.16
N PRO A 6 7.93 5.25 -2.25
CA PRO A 6 8.63 4.00 -2.55
C PRO A 6 9.93 4.16 -3.37
N GLU A 7 10.02 5.15 -4.26
CA GLU A 7 11.09 5.22 -5.28
C GLU A 7 12.50 5.43 -4.70
N GLY A 8 12.61 6.05 -3.51
CA GLY A 8 13.91 6.35 -2.90
C GLY A 8 14.57 5.16 -2.18
N ARG A 9 13.79 4.16 -1.73
CA ARG A 9 14.28 3.10 -0.82
C ARG A 9 14.37 1.71 -1.45
N PHE A 10 13.54 1.41 -2.44
CA PHE A 10 13.62 0.12 -3.15
C PHE A 10 14.49 0.15 -4.40
N GLY A 11 15.05 1.31 -4.75
CA GLY A 11 15.75 1.51 -6.01
C GLY A 11 14.81 1.41 -7.22
N ARG A 12 15.35 1.68 -8.41
CA ARG A 12 14.65 1.64 -9.73
C ARG A 12 14.08 0.26 -10.12
N GLN A 13 14.10 -0.72 -9.23
CA GLN A 13 13.69 -2.11 -9.47
C GLN A 13 12.52 -2.60 -8.61
N ALA A 14 12.02 -1.80 -7.65
CA ALA A 14 10.75 -2.12 -7.02
C ALA A 14 9.65 -2.16 -8.09
N THR A 15 9.03 -3.32 -8.24
CA THR A 15 7.85 -3.46 -9.08
C THR A 15 6.66 -2.96 -8.29
N LEU A 16 6.55 -1.63 -8.19
CA LEU A 16 5.38 -0.94 -7.68
C LEU A 16 4.46 -0.61 -8.85
N PHE A 17 3.22 -1.03 -8.77
CA PHE A 17 2.21 -0.72 -9.78
C PHE A 17 0.93 -0.21 -9.12
N SER A 18 0.18 0.59 -9.85
CA SER A 18 -1.10 1.17 -9.46
C SER A 18 -2.15 0.78 -10.48
N ASP A 19 -3.38 0.54 -10.03
CA ASP A 19 -4.54 0.28 -10.90
C ASP A 19 -4.34 -0.92 -11.86
N VAL A 20 -3.61 -1.93 -11.39
CA VAL A 20 -3.41 -3.19 -12.11
C VAL A 20 -4.21 -4.28 -11.40
N ARG A 21 -5.01 -5.01 -12.18
CA ARG A 21 -5.80 -6.13 -11.68
C ARG A 21 -4.91 -7.26 -11.17
N ILE A 22 -5.15 -7.70 -9.94
CA ILE A 22 -4.66 -8.94 -9.36
C ILE A 22 -5.88 -9.77 -8.93
N ASP A 23 -5.87 -11.06 -9.21
CA ASP A 23 -6.91 -11.99 -8.77
C ASP A 23 -6.50 -12.65 -7.46
N PHE A 24 -7.14 -12.26 -6.35
CA PHE A 24 -6.92 -12.83 -5.02
C PHE A 24 -7.80 -14.08 -4.79
N PRO A 25 -7.50 -14.94 -3.80
CA PRO A 25 -8.26 -16.15 -3.53
C PRO A 25 -9.75 -15.88 -3.30
N GLY A 26 -10.61 -16.67 -3.96
CA GLY A 26 -12.06 -16.61 -3.81
C GLY A 26 -12.79 -15.96 -4.99
N PRO A 27 -14.12 -16.17 -5.08
CA PRO A 27 -14.90 -15.66 -6.20
C PRO A 27 -15.03 -14.13 -6.15
N ARG A 28 -14.87 -13.48 -7.31
CA ARG A 28 -15.02 -12.02 -7.50
C ARG A 28 -13.97 -11.16 -6.75
N ASN A 29 -12.84 -11.74 -6.38
CA ASN A 29 -11.73 -11.04 -5.71
C ASN A 29 -10.65 -10.54 -6.69
N GLY A 30 -11.07 -10.12 -7.90
CA GLY A 30 -10.19 -9.45 -8.85
C GLY A 30 -10.18 -7.96 -8.57
N PHE A 31 -9.13 -7.46 -7.91
CA PHE A 31 -9.03 -6.08 -7.45
C PHE A 31 -7.93 -5.30 -8.16
N CYS A 32 -8.11 -3.99 -8.25
CA CYS A 32 -7.12 -3.05 -8.79
C CYS A 32 -6.69 -2.10 -7.66
N PRO A 33 -5.72 -2.50 -6.80
CA PRO A 33 -5.30 -1.64 -5.70
C PRO A 33 -4.66 -0.34 -6.20
N ASP A 34 -4.80 0.74 -5.43
CA ASP A 34 -4.19 2.04 -5.73
C ASP A 34 -2.65 1.95 -5.76
N GLY A 35 -2.08 1.01 -5.01
CA GLY A 35 -0.68 0.61 -5.13
C GLY A 35 -0.46 -0.81 -4.67
N ALA A 36 0.38 -1.55 -5.37
CA ALA A 36 0.85 -2.86 -4.94
C ALA A 36 2.33 -3.04 -5.29
N LYS A 37 3.06 -3.71 -4.42
CA LYS A 37 4.47 -4.07 -4.62
C LYS A 37 4.58 -5.59 -4.61
N THR A 38 5.29 -6.13 -5.60
CA THR A 38 5.68 -7.54 -5.57
C THR A 38 7.10 -7.73 -5.05
N GLY A 39 7.41 -8.96 -4.65
CA GLY A 39 8.78 -9.37 -4.35
C GLY A 39 9.69 -9.29 -5.58
N ASP A 40 11.00 -9.24 -5.31
CA ASP A 40 12.00 -9.20 -6.37
C ASP A 40 11.98 -10.49 -7.20
N GLY A 41 11.99 -10.36 -8.53
CA GLY A 41 11.95 -11.51 -9.43
C GLY A 41 10.55 -12.13 -9.62
N ALA A 42 9.50 -11.51 -9.08
CA ALA A 42 8.12 -11.87 -9.39
C ALA A 42 7.90 -11.93 -10.90
N GLN A 43 7.11 -12.91 -11.34
CA GLN A 43 6.79 -13.10 -12.75
C GLN A 43 5.28 -13.05 -12.95
N LYS A 44 4.90 -12.53 -14.12
CA LYS A 44 3.52 -12.63 -14.55
C LYS A 44 3.21 -14.07 -14.97
N ASP A 45 1.97 -14.47 -14.79
CA ASP A 45 1.47 -15.75 -15.28
C ASP A 45 1.30 -15.75 -16.81
N ASP A 46 0.85 -16.88 -17.35
CA ASP A 46 0.58 -17.06 -18.79
C ASP A 46 -0.51 -16.12 -19.33
N SER A 47 -1.32 -15.53 -18.44
CA SER A 47 -2.33 -14.52 -18.74
C SER A 47 -1.80 -13.08 -18.61
N VAL A 48 -0.48 -12.91 -18.42
CA VAL A 48 0.21 -11.62 -18.27
C VAL A 48 -0.28 -10.84 -17.04
N ARG A 49 -0.72 -11.56 -15.99
CA ARG A 49 -1.16 -10.99 -14.71
C ARG A 49 -0.15 -11.26 -13.61
N TRP A 50 -0.07 -10.35 -12.65
CA TRP A 50 0.70 -10.60 -11.43
C TRP A 50 -0.01 -11.64 -10.57
N ARG A 51 0.76 -12.56 -10.01
CA ARG A 51 0.27 -13.57 -9.08
C ARG A 51 0.14 -12.95 -7.69
N TYR A 52 -0.96 -13.22 -6.99
CA TYR A 52 -1.16 -12.64 -5.67
C TYR A 52 -0.13 -13.15 -4.66
N GLU A 53 0.41 -14.35 -4.87
CA GLU A 53 1.43 -14.98 -4.05
C GLU A 53 2.75 -14.19 -4.03
N ASP A 54 2.99 -13.40 -5.08
CA ASP A 54 4.20 -12.57 -5.18
C ASP A 54 3.99 -11.16 -4.57
N VAL A 55 2.78 -10.83 -4.10
CA VAL A 55 2.44 -9.49 -3.58
C VAL A 55 2.88 -9.36 -2.12
N GLU A 56 3.76 -8.39 -1.85
CA GLU A 56 4.29 -8.14 -0.50
C GLU A 56 3.62 -6.96 0.21
N PHE A 57 3.02 -6.05 -0.56
CA PHE A 57 2.41 -4.83 -0.05
C PHE A 57 1.23 -4.41 -0.92
N VAL A 58 0.16 -3.98 -0.27
CA VAL A 58 -0.98 -3.30 -0.91
C VAL A 58 -1.25 -1.97 -0.20
N ALA A 59 -1.51 -0.93 -0.98
CA ALA A 59 -2.08 0.34 -0.53
C ALA A 59 -3.42 0.56 -1.22
N GLY A 60 -4.42 0.97 -0.44
CA GLY A 60 -5.74 1.37 -0.93
C GLY A 60 -6.20 2.68 -0.29
N VAL A 61 -6.92 3.49 -1.05
CA VAL A 61 -7.64 4.66 -0.57
C VAL A 61 -9.09 4.28 -0.38
N VAL A 62 -9.54 4.28 0.89
CA VAL A 62 -10.89 3.88 1.26
C VAL A 62 -11.89 4.93 0.76
N PRO A 63 -12.75 4.59 -0.21
CA PRO A 63 -13.74 5.53 -0.71
C PRO A 63 -14.88 5.68 0.31
N LYS A 64 -15.49 6.86 0.33
CA LYS A 64 -16.60 7.16 1.24
C LYS A 64 -17.75 6.15 1.11
N ASP A 65 -18.10 5.78 -0.11
CA ASP A 65 -19.30 4.99 -0.40
C ASP A 65 -19.05 3.47 -0.31
N THR A 66 -17.79 3.04 -0.30
CA THR A 66 -17.42 1.62 -0.28
C THR A 66 -16.57 1.20 0.91
N ALA A 67 -16.41 2.05 1.94
CA ALA A 67 -15.58 1.73 3.11
C ALA A 67 -15.86 0.36 3.75
N ARG A 68 -17.11 -0.12 3.70
CA ARG A 68 -17.48 -1.47 4.18
C ARG A 68 -16.81 -2.59 3.37
N ASN A 69 -16.60 -2.39 2.07
CA ASN A 69 -15.89 -3.31 1.20
C ASN A 69 -14.40 -3.39 1.58
N ASP A 70 -13.73 -2.24 1.61
CA ASP A 70 -12.31 -2.10 1.92
C ASP A 70 -11.97 -2.72 3.29
N TYR A 71 -12.71 -2.36 4.34
CA TYR A 71 -12.48 -2.90 5.69
C TYR A 71 -13.06 -4.31 5.92
N GLY A 72 -13.80 -4.86 4.95
CA GLY A 72 -14.49 -6.13 5.08
C GLY A 72 -13.97 -7.15 4.07
N PRO A 73 -14.74 -7.45 3.00
CA PRO A 73 -14.37 -8.43 1.98
C PRO A 73 -12.96 -8.25 1.40
N GLU A 74 -12.55 -7.02 1.09
CA GLU A 74 -11.27 -6.77 0.43
C GLU A 74 -10.09 -7.02 1.39
N ARG A 75 -10.14 -6.46 2.60
CA ARG A 75 -9.18 -6.80 3.66
C ARG A 75 -9.11 -8.31 3.93
N THR A 76 -10.25 -8.99 3.94
CA THR A 76 -10.31 -10.45 4.15
C THR A 76 -9.62 -11.20 3.02
N ALA A 77 -9.84 -10.80 1.77
CA ALA A 77 -9.19 -11.39 0.60
C ALA A 77 -7.66 -11.19 0.65
N TYR A 78 -7.17 -10.00 1.01
CA TYR A 78 -5.72 -9.78 1.18
C TYR A 78 -5.14 -10.63 2.31
N ALA A 79 -5.86 -10.80 3.42
CA ALA A 79 -5.40 -11.64 4.51
C ALA A 79 -5.44 -13.15 4.17
N LEU A 80 -6.41 -13.60 3.37
CA LEU A 80 -6.47 -14.97 2.85
C LEU A 80 -5.37 -15.26 1.83
N ALA A 81 -4.98 -14.23 1.06
CA ALA A 81 -3.84 -14.24 0.16
C ALA A 81 -2.48 -14.15 0.86
N GLU A 82 -2.48 -14.04 2.20
CA GLU A 82 -1.29 -13.85 3.01
C GLU A 82 -0.44 -12.63 2.63
N VAL A 83 -1.07 -11.57 2.09
CA VAL A 83 -0.37 -10.31 1.79
C VAL A 83 0.25 -9.77 3.08
N PRO A 84 1.58 -9.60 3.17
CA PRO A 84 2.26 -9.26 4.42
C PRO A 84 1.84 -7.92 5.02
N VAL A 85 1.59 -6.92 4.17
CA VAL A 85 1.29 -5.55 4.59
C VAL A 85 0.15 -4.96 3.75
N TYR A 86 -0.89 -4.47 4.42
CA TYR A 86 -1.97 -3.71 3.79
C TYR A 86 -2.13 -2.35 4.48
N LEU A 87 -2.01 -1.27 3.70
CA LEU A 87 -2.24 0.10 4.14
C LEU A 87 -3.55 0.63 3.56
N ALA A 88 -4.52 0.94 4.42
CA ALA A 88 -5.75 1.60 4.04
C ALA A 88 -5.71 3.09 4.46
N ALA A 89 -5.72 4.00 3.50
CA ALA A 89 -5.83 5.42 3.77
C ALA A 89 -7.30 5.85 3.68
N ASP A 90 -7.87 6.37 4.76
CA ASP A 90 -9.27 6.74 4.87
C ASP A 90 -9.40 8.26 5.05
N PRO A 91 -9.73 8.99 3.97
CA PRO A 91 -9.90 10.44 4.03
C PRO A 91 -11.09 10.86 4.90
N CYS A 92 -12.13 10.03 4.99
CA CYS A 92 -13.34 10.34 5.75
C CYS A 92 -13.09 10.22 7.25
N ALA A 93 -12.39 9.17 7.68
CA ALA A 93 -11.97 9.00 9.06
C ALA A 93 -10.76 9.87 9.43
N ARG A 94 -10.07 10.45 8.42
CA ARG A 94 -8.77 11.13 8.58
C ARG A 94 -7.71 10.25 9.24
N LYS A 95 -7.70 8.97 8.88
CA LYS A 95 -6.78 7.96 9.41
C LYS A 95 -6.11 7.19 8.29
N CYS A 96 -4.92 6.68 8.58
CA CYS A 96 -4.32 5.56 7.85
C CYS A 96 -4.33 4.34 8.78
N ARG A 97 -4.73 3.18 8.27
CA ARG A 97 -4.74 1.90 8.99
C ARG A 97 -3.70 0.99 8.36
N LEU A 98 -2.73 0.56 9.16
CA LEU A 98 -1.71 -0.39 8.76
C LEU A 98 -2.03 -1.76 9.34
N PHE A 99 -2.31 -2.71 8.45
CA PHE A 99 -2.59 -4.10 8.78
C PHE A 99 -1.38 -4.97 8.47
N THR A 100 -0.98 -5.80 9.43
CA THR A 100 0.16 -6.72 9.28
C THR A 100 -0.09 -8.04 9.99
N HIS A 101 0.74 -9.03 9.71
CA HIS A 101 0.65 -10.38 10.26
C HIS A 101 -0.68 -11.05 9.86
N PRO A 102 -0.89 -11.33 8.56
CA PRO A 102 -2.07 -12.05 8.10
C PRO A 102 -2.13 -13.43 8.74
N ARG A 103 -3.35 -13.85 9.12
CA ARG A 103 -3.63 -15.16 9.71
C ARG A 103 -5.10 -15.52 9.51
N ASN A 104 -5.37 -16.64 8.87
CA ASN A 104 -6.72 -17.20 8.72
C ASN A 104 -7.75 -16.18 8.16
N GLY A 105 -7.35 -15.38 7.17
CA GLY A 105 -8.24 -14.39 6.55
C GLY A 105 -8.49 -13.12 7.36
N THR A 106 -7.73 -12.89 8.43
CA THR A 106 -7.67 -11.59 9.13
C THR A 106 -6.21 -11.13 9.29
N TYR A 107 -6.02 -9.90 9.73
CA TYR A 107 -4.72 -9.41 10.19
C TYR A 107 -4.71 -9.38 11.72
N VAL A 108 -3.62 -9.84 12.31
CA VAL A 108 -3.46 -9.83 13.78
C VAL A 108 -3.18 -8.42 14.28
N SER A 109 -2.44 -7.62 13.50
CA SER A 109 -2.07 -6.26 13.87
C SER A 109 -2.85 -5.24 13.04
N ASP A 110 -3.32 -4.20 13.71
CA ASP A 110 -4.09 -3.10 13.12
C ASP A 110 -3.68 -1.78 13.80
N THR A 111 -2.78 -1.05 13.16
CA THR A 111 -2.22 0.19 13.69
C THR A 111 -2.92 1.39 13.06
N SER A 112 -3.43 2.30 13.88
CA SER A 112 -4.09 3.52 13.43
C SER A 112 -3.14 4.71 13.53
N VAL A 113 -2.94 5.40 12.41
CA VAL A 113 -2.14 6.62 12.31
C VAL A 113 -3.05 7.76 11.88
N ASP A 114 -2.86 8.95 12.45
CA ASP A 114 -3.56 10.15 12.00
C ASP A 114 -3.13 10.56 10.59
N HIS A 115 -4.05 11.12 9.81
CA HIS A 115 -3.71 11.62 8.48
C HIS A 115 -2.57 12.65 8.56
N GLY A 116 -1.52 12.43 7.77
CA GLY A 116 -0.30 13.24 7.78
C GLY A 116 0.75 12.81 8.82
N GLY A 117 0.42 11.83 9.66
CA GLY A 117 1.39 11.14 10.51
C GLY A 117 2.27 10.20 9.69
N GLU A 118 3.43 9.87 10.26
CA GLU A 118 4.38 8.94 9.65
C GLU A 118 3.92 7.50 9.88
N VAL A 119 3.92 6.70 8.82
CA VAL A 119 3.66 5.27 8.90
C VAL A 119 5.01 4.56 8.88
N ASP A 120 5.40 4.04 10.05
CA ASP A 120 6.60 3.23 10.18
C ASP A 120 6.31 1.78 9.79
N MET A 121 6.94 1.32 8.71
CA MET A 121 6.91 -0.07 8.26
C MET A 121 8.31 -0.69 8.27
N THR A 122 9.28 -0.09 8.97
CA THR A 122 10.67 -0.57 9.00
C THR A 122 10.79 -1.95 9.63
N ALA A 123 9.87 -2.29 10.54
CA ALA A 123 9.76 -3.61 11.16
C ALA A 123 8.98 -4.64 10.31
N THR A 124 8.46 -4.23 9.14
CA THR A 124 7.77 -5.15 8.22
C THR A 124 8.76 -5.71 7.19
N HIS A 125 8.40 -6.84 6.55
CA HIS A 125 9.16 -7.41 5.42
C HIS A 125 9.39 -6.40 4.27
N VAL A 126 8.51 -5.41 4.15
CA VAL A 126 8.55 -4.36 3.13
C VAL A 126 9.53 -3.23 3.51
N GLY A 127 9.79 -3.03 4.81
CA GLY A 127 10.85 -2.16 5.31
C GLY A 127 10.73 -0.67 4.95
N LEU A 128 9.52 -0.12 4.79
CA LEU A 128 9.27 1.29 4.39
C LEU A 128 9.19 2.26 5.57
N CYS A 129 9.55 3.53 5.35
CA CYS A 129 9.29 4.64 6.28
C CYS A 129 8.83 5.85 5.45
N GLY A 130 7.93 6.67 6.00
CA GLY A 130 7.51 7.91 5.35
C GLY A 130 8.68 8.90 5.19
N PRO A 131 8.54 9.93 4.33
CA PRO A 131 9.55 10.98 4.23
C PRO A 131 9.59 11.78 5.53
N ARG A 132 10.80 12.04 6.05
CA ARG A 132 10.98 12.93 7.20
C ARG A 132 10.53 14.34 6.81
N PRO A 133 9.96 15.15 7.73
CA PRO A 133 9.60 16.55 7.45
C PRO A 133 10.74 17.40 6.87
N GLN A 134 11.99 16.97 7.05
CA GLN A 134 13.21 17.62 6.57
C GLN A 134 13.48 17.40 5.06
N ASP A 135 12.87 16.39 4.42
CA ASP A 135 13.05 16.08 2.99
C ASP A 135 12.09 16.85 2.07
N ARG A 136 11.20 17.67 2.65
CA ARG A 136 10.34 18.57 1.90
C ARG A 136 11.18 19.77 1.45
N ARG A 137 11.89 19.64 0.32
CA ARG A 137 12.64 20.75 -0.31
C ARG A 137 11.75 21.98 -0.37
N LEU A 138 12.11 23.01 0.40
CA LEU A 138 11.53 24.35 0.25
C LEU A 138 11.79 24.80 -1.20
N PRO A 139 10.83 25.46 -1.87
CA PRO A 139 11.10 26.07 -3.17
C PRO A 139 12.26 27.07 -3.02
N PRO A 140 13.14 27.21 -4.04
CA PRO A 140 14.25 28.16 -3.96
C PRO A 140 13.70 29.56 -3.68
N ARG A 141 14.29 30.24 -2.69
CA ARG A 141 13.97 31.65 -2.41
C ARG A 141 14.22 32.45 -3.68
N VAL A 142 13.18 33.09 -4.20
CA VAL A 142 13.30 34.06 -5.28
C VAL A 142 14.01 35.28 -4.69
N THR A 143 15.26 35.51 -5.08
CA THR A 143 15.97 36.76 -4.79
C THR A 143 15.30 37.87 -5.60
N PRO A 144 14.93 39.03 -5.02
CA PRO A 144 14.45 40.14 -5.81
C PRO A 144 15.61 40.65 -6.68
N LEU A 145 15.37 40.85 -7.98
CA LEU A 145 16.29 41.64 -8.79
C LEU A 145 16.29 43.08 -8.25
N ALA A 146 17.49 43.61 -8.03
CA ALA A 146 17.74 45.01 -7.74
C ALA A 146 17.68 45.84 -9.05
#